data_AF-A0A849Z9U7-F1
#
_entry.id   AF-A0A849Z9U7-F1
#
_cell.length_a   1.000
_cell.length_b   1.000
_cell.length_c   1.000
_cell.angle_alpha   90.00
_cell.angle_beta   90.00
_cell.angle_gamma   90.00
#
_symmetry.space_group_name_H-M   'P 1'
#
loop_
_entity.id
_entity.type
_entity.pdbx_description
1 polymer ?
#
loop_
_entity_poly.entity_id
_entity_poly.type
_entity_poly.pdbx_seq_one_letter_code
_entity_poly.pdbx_strand_id
1 'polypeptide(L)'
;MRPHTLLFGSFLVLVSGCDSNVDVTTGGGGQGGAGPSTGGPGATGSMSTGSPSGGTQSTGSMSTGGTSVASMNTGGPATTGSMTSVVSSSSGGMVCGSNTPCQECVSMACPEYWCNCVGNPDCAAIFQCFQGCSDPDCSQGCLQQFPNGISDAVLITDCAADPCGDFCPMAGEPITECQECLYTSCSAEMNVCVSQPDCTGLWGCIANCPQFDLTCQQDCYDTYPTGAEPLEDLFACGSPACGDVCN
;
A
#
# COMPACT_ATOMS: atom_id res chain seq x y z
N MET A 1 -35.63 -10.95 -5.98
CA MET A 1 -35.16 -9.56 -5.77
C MET A 1 -34.68 -9.47 -4.33
N ARG A 2 -33.40 -9.78 -4.09
CA ARG A 2 -32.76 -9.66 -2.78
C ARG A 2 -32.16 -8.25 -2.71
N PRO A 3 -32.31 -7.49 -1.62
CA PRO A 3 -31.64 -6.21 -1.47
C PRO A 3 -30.14 -6.49 -1.30
N HIS A 4 -29.35 -6.24 -2.34
CA HIS A 4 -27.89 -6.21 -2.23
C HIS A 4 -27.52 -5.01 -1.37
N THR A 5 -27.10 -5.31 -0.15
CA THR A 5 -26.58 -4.34 0.80
C THR A 5 -25.14 -4.04 0.36
N LEU A 6 -24.99 -3.11 -0.59
CA LEU A 6 -23.73 -2.55 -1.07
C LEU A 6 -23.13 -1.63 0.01
N LEU A 7 -22.64 -2.20 1.12
CA LEU A 7 -22.00 -1.43 2.20
C LEU A 7 -20.55 -1.84 2.49
N PHE A 8 -20.02 -2.83 1.77
CA PHE A 8 -18.61 -3.28 1.92
C PHE A 8 -17.72 -2.96 0.73
N GLY A 9 -18.29 -2.56 -0.41
CA GLY A 9 -17.52 -2.15 -1.59
C GLY A 9 -16.85 -0.79 -1.45
N SER A 10 -17.34 0.10 -0.57
CA SER A 10 -16.88 1.49 -0.56
C SER A 10 -15.53 1.76 0.11
N PHE A 11 -14.91 0.76 0.73
CA PHE A 11 -13.61 0.98 1.40
C PHE A 11 -12.42 0.89 0.43
N LEU A 12 -12.57 0.16 -0.68
CA LEU A 12 -11.64 0.17 -1.82
C LEU A 12 -12.06 1.15 -2.93
N VAL A 13 -13.15 1.91 -2.72
CA VAL A 13 -13.65 2.97 -3.61
C VAL A 13 -13.15 4.35 -3.16
N LEU A 14 -12.05 4.42 -2.40
CA LEU A 14 -11.52 5.71 -1.95
C LEU A 14 -10.78 6.52 -3.03
N VAL A 15 -10.63 6.00 -4.26
CA VAL A 15 -9.99 6.74 -5.36
C VAL A 15 -10.65 6.47 -6.72
N SER A 16 -11.98 6.32 -6.78
CA SER A 16 -12.67 6.37 -8.07
C SER A 16 -12.86 7.83 -8.49
N GLY A 17 -11.85 8.45 -9.11
CA GLY A 17 -12.05 9.71 -9.84
C GLY A 17 -10.90 10.71 -9.89
N CYS A 18 -9.77 10.34 -10.49
CA CYS A 18 -8.96 11.30 -11.24
C CYS A 18 -8.99 10.88 -12.73
N ASP A 19 -10.12 11.10 -13.42
CA ASP A 19 -10.11 11.15 -14.89
C ASP A 19 -9.44 12.47 -15.27
N SER A 20 -8.11 12.46 -15.30
CA SER A 20 -7.29 13.58 -15.76
C SER A 20 -7.27 13.60 -17.30
N ASN A 21 -8.42 13.74 -17.96
CA ASN A 21 -8.41 14.38 -19.28
C ASN A 21 -8.26 15.89 -19.08
N VAL A 22 -7.12 16.30 -18.52
CA VAL A 22 -6.71 17.69 -18.53
C VAL A 22 -6.10 17.94 -19.90
N ASP A 23 -6.92 18.49 -20.81
CA ASP A 23 -6.37 19.20 -21.97
C ASP A 23 -5.56 20.37 -21.39
N VAL A 24 -4.26 20.15 -21.19
CA VAL A 24 -3.30 21.21 -20.87
C VAL A 24 -3.21 22.08 -22.11
N THR A 25 -4.21 22.94 -22.28
CA THR A 25 -4.13 24.04 -23.21
C THR A 25 -2.93 24.85 -22.75
N THR A 26 -1.84 24.76 -23.52
CA THR A 26 -0.60 25.48 -23.31
C THR A 26 -0.89 26.98 -23.40
N GLY A 27 -1.34 27.55 -22.27
CA GLY A 27 -1.63 28.96 -22.11
C GLY A 27 -0.34 29.70 -21.87
N GLY A 28 0.23 30.27 -22.93
CA GLY A 28 1.38 31.16 -22.82
C GLY A 28 1.05 32.45 -22.06
N GLY A 29 2.03 32.92 -21.28
CA GLY A 29 2.23 34.35 -21.02
C GLY A 29 1.81 34.87 -19.64
N GLY A 30 2.81 35.21 -18.82
CA GLY A 30 2.61 35.99 -17.60
C GLY A 30 3.93 36.39 -16.94
N GLN A 31 4.68 37.30 -17.56
CA GLN A 31 5.81 37.99 -16.94
C GLN A 31 5.30 39.06 -15.96
N GLY A 32 5.85 39.13 -14.75
CA GLY A 32 5.89 40.37 -13.97
C GLY A 32 5.50 40.24 -12.50
N GLY A 33 6.43 40.61 -11.60
CA GLY A 33 6.11 40.80 -10.19
C GLY A 33 7.31 40.92 -9.26
N ALA A 34 8.31 41.75 -9.58
CA ALA A 34 9.30 42.18 -8.61
C ALA A 34 8.68 43.24 -7.67
N GLY A 35 8.74 43.01 -6.36
CA GLY A 35 8.32 43.96 -5.32
C GLY A 35 9.13 43.77 -4.03
N PRO A 36 9.33 44.82 -3.22
CA PRO A 36 10.66 45.21 -2.79
C PRO A 36 11.05 44.78 -1.38
N SER A 37 12.37 44.58 -1.23
CA SER A 37 13.10 44.57 0.04
C SER A 37 12.83 45.85 0.83
N THR A 38 12.44 45.69 2.10
CA THR A 38 12.54 46.76 3.10
C THR A 38 13.33 46.22 4.28
N GLY A 39 14.57 46.67 4.41
CA GLY A 39 15.43 46.41 5.56
C GLY A 39 15.05 47.28 6.75
N GLY A 40 15.33 46.78 7.95
CA GLY A 40 15.34 47.53 9.19
C GLY A 40 16.16 46.79 10.27
N PRO A 41 16.90 47.48 11.15
CA PRO A 41 18.13 46.97 11.75
C PRO A 41 18.02 46.56 13.23
N GLY A 42 18.90 45.65 13.64
CA GLY A 42 19.63 45.72 14.91
C GLY A 42 18.94 45.23 16.19
N ALA A 43 19.40 44.08 16.69
CA ALA A 43 19.58 43.88 18.12
C ALA A 43 20.86 43.07 18.39
N THR A 44 21.70 43.63 19.23
CA THR A 44 23.04 43.21 19.63
C THR A 44 22.98 42.48 20.98
N GLY A 45 23.79 41.43 21.17
CA GLY A 45 24.10 40.82 22.47
C GLY A 45 23.11 39.71 22.88
N SER A 46 23.53 38.53 23.32
CA SER A 46 24.58 38.31 24.31
C SER A 46 25.35 37.00 24.09
N MET A 47 26.65 37.09 24.32
CA MET A 47 27.58 35.98 24.48
C MET A 47 27.19 35.13 25.70
N SER A 48 27.31 33.82 25.59
CA SER A 48 27.57 32.95 26.73
C SER A 48 28.60 31.90 26.34
N THR A 49 29.73 32.02 27.02
CA THR A 49 30.94 31.22 27.01
C THR A 49 30.84 30.13 28.08
N GLY A 50 31.44 28.96 27.79
CA GLY A 50 31.80 27.90 28.75
C GLY A 50 30.77 26.77 28.85
N SER A 51 31.10 25.49 28.84
CA SER A 51 32.37 24.79 29.06
C SER A 51 32.29 23.33 28.52
N PRO A 52 33.43 22.64 28.34
CA PRO A 52 33.51 21.29 27.78
C PRO A 52 33.50 20.19 28.87
N SER A 53 33.32 18.92 28.46
CA SER A 53 33.93 17.69 29.00
C SER A 53 32.95 16.51 29.23
N GLY A 54 33.39 15.31 28.81
CA GLY A 54 32.81 14.00 29.14
C GLY A 54 32.20 13.31 27.90
N GLY A 55 32.81 12.35 27.23
CA GLY A 55 33.81 11.39 27.67
C GLY A 55 33.14 10.09 28.13
N THR A 56 32.67 9.27 27.19
CA THR A 56 32.53 7.82 27.41
C THR A 56 32.72 7.08 26.10
N GLN A 57 33.91 6.51 25.96
CA GLN A 57 34.20 5.38 25.07
C GLN A 57 33.41 4.17 25.57
N SER A 58 32.82 3.40 24.66
CA SER A 58 32.51 1.99 24.90
C SER A 58 33.10 1.16 23.77
N THR A 59 34.26 0.59 24.10
CA THR A 59 34.95 -0.52 23.47
C THR A 59 34.35 -1.86 23.91
N GLY A 60 34.30 -2.82 22.99
CA GLY A 60 34.07 -4.26 23.26
C GLY A 60 32.60 -4.66 23.12
N SER A 61 32.24 -5.68 22.34
CA SER A 61 32.87 -7.00 22.37
C SER A 61 32.77 -7.73 21.04
N MET A 62 33.89 -8.28 20.61
CA MET A 62 33.92 -9.44 19.71
C MET A 62 33.30 -10.64 20.43
N SER A 63 32.48 -11.42 19.75
CA SER A 63 32.18 -12.79 20.14
C SER A 63 32.35 -13.70 18.93
N THR A 64 33.40 -14.49 19.03
CA THR A 64 33.82 -15.56 18.14
C THR A 64 33.25 -16.87 18.67
N GLY A 65 32.68 -17.69 17.78
CA GLY A 65 32.74 -19.15 17.88
C GLY A 65 31.50 -19.87 18.41
N GLY A 66 31.26 -21.05 17.83
CA GLY A 66 30.40 -22.10 18.40
C GLY A 66 29.41 -22.70 17.39
N THR A 67 29.86 -23.52 16.45
CA THR A 67 29.71 -24.99 16.45
C THR A 67 28.40 -25.55 15.89
N SER A 68 28.59 -26.29 14.81
CA SER A 68 27.77 -27.35 14.22
C SER A 68 26.94 -28.18 15.20
N VAL A 69 25.67 -28.41 14.85
CA VAL A 69 24.95 -29.64 15.20
C VAL A 69 24.28 -30.19 13.94
N ALA A 70 24.87 -31.26 13.43
CA ALA A 70 24.18 -32.21 12.58
C ALA A 70 23.18 -32.97 13.46
N SER A 71 21.89 -32.93 13.12
CA SER A 71 20.93 -33.92 13.60
C SER A 71 20.53 -34.80 12.43
N MET A 72 21.17 -35.97 12.39
CA MET A 72 20.61 -37.18 11.81
C MET A 72 19.29 -37.46 12.52
N ASN A 73 18.21 -37.65 11.76
CA ASN A 73 17.09 -38.42 12.26
C ASN A 73 16.68 -39.50 11.25
N THR A 74 16.58 -40.69 11.81
CA THR A 74 16.58 -42.00 11.18
C THR A 74 15.15 -42.51 11.09
N GLY A 75 14.71 -42.90 9.89
CA GLY A 75 13.91 -44.11 9.63
C GLY A 75 12.50 -44.31 10.23
N GLY A 76 11.50 -44.31 9.34
CA GLY A 76 10.42 -45.32 9.25
C GLY A 76 8.98 -44.87 9.58
N PRO A 77 7.91 -45.62 9.21
CA PRO A 77 7.79 -46.68 8.19
C PRO A 77 6.88 -46.30 7.00
N ALA A 78 6.98 -47.10 5.95
CA ALA A 78 6.16 -47.04 4.74
C ALA A 78 4.66 -47.27 5.05
N THR A 79 3.81 -46.38 4.52
CA THR A 79 2.38 -46.67 4.35
C THR A 79 2.07 -46.61 2.86
N THR A 80 1.89 -47.79 2.29
CA THR A 80 1.43 -48.05 0.93
C THR A 80 -0.01 -47.57 0.77
N GLY A 81 -0.27 -46.67 -0.18
CA GLY A 81 -1.61 -46.17 -0.47
C GLY A 81 -1.70 -45.54 -1.86
N SER A 82 -1.96 -46.39 -2.85
CA SER A 82 -2.65 -46.12 -4.12
C SER A 82 -2.26 -44.89 -4.94
N MET A 83 -1.46 -45.18 -5.97
CA MET A 83 -1.17 -44.34 -7.11
C MET A 83 -2.45 -44.04 -7.90
N THR A 84 -2.77 -42.76 -8.08
CA THR A 84 -3.48 -42.26 -9.27
C THR A 84 -2.65 -41.10 -9.81
N SER A 85 -1.62 -41.45 -10.56
CA SER A 85 -0.74 -40.50 -11.24
C SER A 85 -1.45 -39.98 -12.49
N VAL A 86 -2.15 -38.86 -12.36
CA VAL A 86 -2.46 -37.98 -13.49
C VAL A 86 -1.28 -37.03 -13.68
N VAL A 87 -0.30 -37.47 -14.46
CA VAL A 87 0.71 -36.58 -15.05
C VAL A 87 0.12 -35.98 -16.31
N SER A 88 -0.59 -34.86 -16.16
CA SER A 88 -0.93 -34.00 -17.28
C SER A 88 0.27 -33.11 -17.56
N SER A 89 0.98 -33.40 -18.65
CA SER A 89 1.92 -32.50 -19.28
C SER A 89 1.17 -31.28 -19.83
N SER A 90 0.90 -30.32 -18.97
CA SER A 90 0.50 -28.96 -19.33
C SER A 90 1.53 -28.03 -18.72
N SER A 91 2.05 -27.09 -19.50
CA SER A 91 2.95 -26.01 -19.10
C SER A 91 2.65 -25.53 -17.67
N GLY A 92 3.42 -26.06 -16.70
CA GLY A 92 3.02 -26.13 -15.31
C GLY A 92 3.13 -24.79 -14.60
N GLY A 93 2.09 -23.97 -14.68
CA GLY A 93 1.89 -22.87 -13.74
C GLY A 93 1.76 -23.45 -12.33
N MET A 94 2.58 -22.96 -11.39
CA MET A 94 2.43 -23.30 -9.99
C MET A 94 1.09 -22.73 -9.52
N VAL A 95 0.08 -23.58 -9.36
CA VAL A 95 -1.20 -23.15 -8.79
C VAL A 95 -0.98 -22.97 -7.29
N CYS A 96 -0.88 -21.72 -6.84
CA CYS A 96 -0.76 -21.41 -5.42
C CYS A 96 -2.09 -21.78 -4.73
N GLY A 97 -2.04 -22.62 -3.70
CA GLY A 97 -3.21 -23.32 -3.16
C GLY A 97 -4.36 -22.38 -2.78
N SER A 98 -5.60 -22.81 -3.05
CA SER A 98 -6.83 -22.10 -2.72
C SER A 98 -7.66 -22.89 -1.72
N ASN A 99 -8.37 -22.22 -0.82
CA ASN A 99 -9.26 -22.85 0.17
C ASN A 99 -10.72 -22.36 0.11
N THR A 100 -11.02 -21.40 -0.76
CA THR A 100 -12.37 -20.86 -0.97
C THR A 100 -12.68 -20.71 -2.47
N PRO A 101 -13.96 -20.66 -2.88
CA PRO A 101 -14.34 -20.41 -4.27
C PRO A 101 -13.75 -19.11 -4.84
N CYS A 102 -13.67 -18.06 -4.01
CA CYS A 102 -13.02 -16.82 -4.39
C CYS A 102 -11.53 -17.05 -4.71
N GLN A 103 -10.78 -17.66 -3.78
CA GLN A 103 -9.36 -17.95 -4.01
C GLN A 103 -9.12 -18.89 -5.17
N GLU A 104 -10.02 -19.84 -5.43
CA GLU A 104 -9.93 -20.73 -6.59
C GLU A 104 -10.04 -19.92 -7.90
N CYS A 105 -11.04 -19.03 -7.99
CA CYS A 105 -11.16 -18.12 -9.12
C CYS A 105 -9.93 -17.23 -9.28
N VAL A 106 -9.47 -16.58 -8.21
CA VAL A 106 -8.29 -15.70 -8.22
C VAL A 106 -7.04 -16.46 -8.62
N SER A 107 -6.83 -17.67 -8.11
CA SER A 107 -5.67 -18.50 -8.48
C SER A 107 -5.64 -18.90 -9.96
N MET A 108 -6.80 -18.93 -10.61
CA MET A 108 -6.95 -19.23 -12.03
C MET A 108 -6.88 -17.98 -12.92
N ALA A 109 -7.57 -16.91 -12.52
CA ALA A 109 -7.66 -15.67 -13.29
C ALA A 109 -6.44 -14.76 -13.11
N CYS A 110 -5.84 -14.78 -11.91
CA CYS A 110 -4.78 -13.88 -11.45
C CYS A 110 -3.59 -14.64 -10.86
N PRO A 111 -3.03 -15.65 -11.54
CA PRO A 111 -2.04 -16.55 -10.94
C PRO A 111 -0.76 -15.81 -10.51
N GLU A 112 -0.32 -14.79 -11.25
CA GLU A 112 0.89 -14.03 -10.93
C GLU A 112 0.74 -13.24 -9.63
N TYR A 113 -0.31 -12.42 -9.53
CA TYR A 113 -0.60 -11.65 -8.33
C TYR A 113 -0.88 -12.55 -7.12
N TRP A 114 -1.69 -13.60 -7.31
CA TRP A 114 -2.00 -14.56 -6.25
C TRP A 114 -0.75 -15.23 -5.70
N CYS A 115 0.14 -15.70 -6.57
CA CYS A 115 1.36 -16.36 -6.13
C CYS A 115 2.35 -15.40 -5.47
N ASN A 116 2.41 -14.13 -5.89
CA ASN A 116 3.22 -13.13 -5.21
C ASN A 116 2.71 -12.91 -3.76
N CYS A 117 1.39 -12.74 -3.59
CA CYS A 117 0.79 -12.59 -2.27
C CYS A 117 0.94 -13.83 -1.38
N VAL A 118 0.82 -15.04 -1.91
CA VAL A 118 1.05 -16.26 -1.12
C VAL A 118 2.52 -16.35 -0.65
N GLY A 119 3.45 -15.78 -1.43
CA GLY A 119 4.85 -15.61 -1.02
C GLY A 119 5.06 -14.56 0.08
N ASN A 120 4.12 -13.63 0.27
CA ASN A 120 4.16 -12.57 1.27
C ASN A 120 3.25 -12.90 2.47
N PRO A 121 3.81 -13.19 3.67
CA PRO A 121 3.01 -13.59 4.82
C PRO A 121 1.99 -12.53 5.26
N ASP A 122 2.30 -11.24 5.07
CA ASP A 122 1.41 -10.14 5.42
C ASP A 122 0.21 -10.11 4.47
N CYS A 123 0.44 -10.30 3.16
CA CYS A 123 -0.65 -10.32 2.19
C CYS A 123 -1.62 -11.49 2.44
N ALA A 124 -1.09 -12.70 2.66
CA ALA A 124 -1.91 -13.85 3.01
C ALA A 124 -2.70 -13.62 4.32
N ALA A 125 -2.10 -12.93 5.30
CA ALA A 125 -2.75 -12.60 6.56
C ALA A 125 -3.86 -11.56 6.42
N ILE A 126 -3.73 -10.57 5.52
CA ILE A 126 -4.81 -9.63 5.19
C ILE A 126 -6.06 -10.38 4.73
N PHE A 127 -5.94 -11.32 3.80
CA PHE A 127 -7.10 -12.09 3.30
C PHE A 127 -7.75 -12.94 4.40
N GLN A 128 -6.97 -13.50 5.33
CA GLN A 128 -7.51 -14.23 6.47
C GLN A 128 -8.22 -13.29 7.45
N CYS A 129 -7.64 -12.12 7.70
CA CYS A 129 -8.21 -11.11 8.59
C CYS A 129 -9.54 -10.57 8.04
N PHE A 130 -9.59 -10.25 6.74
CA PHE A 130 -10.81 -9.78 6.08
C PHE A 130 -11.96 -10.79 6.10
N GLN A 131 -11.69 -12.11 6.09
CA GLN A 131 -12.75 -13.11 6.25
C GLN A 131 -13.46 -13.04 7.61
N GLY A 132 -12.80 -12.48 8.63
CA GLY A 132 -13.37 -12.24 9.95
C GLY A 132 -14.04 -10.88 10.10
N CYS A 133 -13.89 -9.99 9.11
CA CYS A 133 -14.38 -8.62 9.21
C CYS A 133 -15.78 -8.44 8.65
N SER A 134 -16.57 -7.63 9.37
CA SER A 134 -17.94 -7.30 9.01
C SER A 134 -18.23 -5.80 9.04
N ASP A 135 -17.19 -4.97 9.16
CA ASP A 135 -17.29 -3.51 9.21
C ASP A 135 -15.99 -2.86 8.70
N PRO A 136 -16.06 -1.61 8.24
CA PRO A 136 -14.90 -0.86 7.74
C PRO A 136 -13.75 -0.71 8.74
N ASP A 137 -14.07 -0.53 10.03
CA ASP A 137 -13.06 -0.36 11.08
C ASP A 137 -12.23 -1.63 11.27
N CYS A 138 -12.88 -2.80 11.20
CA CYS A 138 -12.20 -4.08 11.20
C CYS A 138 -11.25 -4.23 10.00
N SER A 139 -11.71 -3.91 8.78
CA SER A 139 -10.83 -3.97 7.60
C SER A 139 -9.64 -3.03 7.73
N GLN A 140 -9.84 -1.82 8.23
CA GLN A 140 -8.71 -0.90 8.47
C GLN A 140 -7.76 -1.46 9.52
N GLY A 141 -8.26 -2.11 10.57
CA GLY A 141 -7.44 -2.80 11.56
C GLY A 141 -6.57 -3.90 10.96
N CYS A 142 -7.08 -4.66 9.99
CA CYS A 142 -6.30 -5.67 9.26
C CYS A 142 -5.15 -5.04 8.45
N LEU A 143 -5.42 -3.94 7.76
CA LEU A 143 -4.42 -3.21 6.97
C LEU A 143 -3.32 -2.64 7.88
N GLN A 144 -3.69 -2.10 9.05
CA GLN A 144 -2.73 -1.66 10.08
C GLN A 144 -1.86 -2.80 10.60
N GLN A 145 -2.44 -4.00 10.75
CA GLN A 145 -1.73 -5.14 11.31
C GLN A 145 -0.71 -5.75 10.33
N PHE A 146 -0.98 -5.66 9.03
CA PHE A 146 -0.19 -6.32 7.98
C PHE A 146 0.22 -5.34 6.87
N PRO A 147 0.94 -4.26 7.19
CA PRO A 147 1.16 -3.16 6.25
C PRO A 147 1.95 -3.60 5.00
N ASN A 148 2.89 -4.53 5.11
CA ASN A 148 3.74 -4.90 3.96
C ASN A 148 3.02 -5.74 2.90
N GLY A 149 1.80 -6.19 3.18
CA GLY A 149 0.99 -6.99 2.27
C GLY A 149 -0.07 -6.19 1.50
N ILE A 150 -0.23 -4.90 1.78
CA ILE A 150 -1.39 -4.12 1.30
C ILE A 150 -1.36 -4.00 -0.23
N SER A 151 -0.25 -3.56 -0.81
CA SER A 151 -0.11 -3.44 -2.27
C SER A 151 -0.42 -4.75 -3.00
N ASP A 152 0.16 -5.87 -2.54
CA ASP A 152 -0.09 -7.18 -3.15
C ASP A 152 -1.57 -7.57 -3.05
N ALA A 153 -2.21 -7.28 -1.90
CA ALA A 153 -3.63 -7.55 -1.71
C ALA A 153 -4.50 -6.70 -2.65
N VAL A 154 -4.18 -5.42 -2.82
CA VAL A 154 -4.93 -4.52 -3.71
C VAL A 154 -4.81 -4.94 -5.17
N LEU A 155 -3.59 -5.25 -5.65
CA LEU A 155 -3.36 -5.71 -7.02
C LEU A 155 -4.10 -7.03 -7.32
N ILE A 156 -4.20 -7.93 -6.34
CA ILE A 156 -5.04 -9.12 -6.47
C ILE A 156 -6.51 -8.75 -6.58
N THR A 157 -7.02 -7.86 -5.71
CA THR A 157 -8.43 -7.49 -5.74
C THR A 157 -8.82 -6.80 -7.03
N ASP A 158 -7.92 -6.00 -7.61
CA ASP A 158 -8.10 -5.37 -8.92
C ASP A 158 -8.18 -6.42 -10.03
N CYS A 159 -7.17 -7.31 -10.12
CA CYS A 159 -7.20 -8.38 -11.12
C CYS A 159 -8.45 -9.29 -10.98
N ALA A 160 -8.95 -9.46 -9.74
CA ALA A 160 -10.13 -10.26 -9.45
C ALA A 160 -11.47 -9.54 -9.71
N ALA A 161 -11.48 -8.21 -9.86
CA ALA A 161 -12.68 -7.37 -9.94
C ALA A 161 -13.63 -7.87 -11.04
N ASP A 162 -13.12 -8.04 -12.25
CA ASP A 162 -13.91 -8.49 -13.39
C ASP A 162 -14.12 -10.02 -13.44
N PRO A 163 -13.08 -10.87 -13.42
CA PRO A 163 -13.25 -12.30 -13.65
C PRO A 163 -13.86 -13.05 -12.46
N CYS A 164 -13.77 -12.49 -11.25
CA CYS A 164 -14.12 -13.18 -10.01
C CYS A 164 -15.17 -12.48 -9.15
N GLY A 165 -15.77 -11.37 -9.59
CA GLY A 165 -16.75 -10.62 -8.79
C GLY A 165 -17.91 -11.45 -8.22
N ASP A 166 -18.40 -12.44 -8.98
CA ASP A 166 -19.46 -13.36 -8.52
C ASP A 166 -19.04 -14.27 -7.34
N PHE A 167 -17.75 -14.57 -7.24
CA PHE A 167 -17.17 -15.45 -6.21
C PHE A 167 -16.51 -14.67 -5.09
N CYS A 168 -16.08 -13.43 -5.36
CA CYS A 168 -15.30 -12.58 -4.49
C CYS A 168 -16.07 -11.28 -4.21
N PRO A 169 -16.91 -11.24 -3.16
CA PRO A 169 -17.63 -10.02 -2.77
C PRO A 169 -16.70 -8.86 -2.36
N MET A 170 -15.40 -9.16 -2.17
CA MET A 170 -14.36 -8.20 -1.82
C MET A 170 -13.45 -7.83 -2.99
N ALA A 171 -13.70 -8.37 -4.18
CA ALA A 171 -13.06 -7.85 -5.38
C ALA A 171 -13.66 -6.44 -5.55
N GLY A 172 -12.87 -5.42 -5.21
CA GLY A 172 -13.32 -4.04 -5.18
C GLY A 172 -13.65 -3.52 -6.59
N GLU A 173 -13.78 -2.21 -6.70
CA GLU A 173 -13.76 -1.60 -8.03
C GLU A 173 -12.35 -1.73 -8.64
N PRO A 174 -12.25 -1.87 -9.97
CA PRO A 174 -10.96 -1.80 -10.66
C PRO A 174 -10.22 -0.51 -10.31
N ILE A 175 -8.89 -0.61 -10.15
CA ILE A 175 -8.03 0.54 -9.94
C ILE A 175 -7.61 1.14 -11.28
N THR A 176 -7.27 2.42 -11.28
CA THR A 176 -6.75 3.10 -12.47
C THR A 176 -5.29 2.72 -12.73
N GLU A 177 -4.79 2.89 -13.96
CA GLU A 177 -3.39 2.62 -14.31
C GLU A 177 -2.41 3.40 -13.42
N CYS A 178 -2.74 4.63 -13.04
CA CYS A 178 -1.94 5.43 -12.11
C CYS A 178 -1.85 4.78 -10.72
N GLN A 179 -2.97 4.26 -10.20
CA GLN A 179 -2.98 3.55 -8.92
C GLN A 179 -2.20 2.24 -9.00
N GLU A 180 -2.37 1.46 -10.07
CA GLU A 180 -1.59 0.24 -10.29
C GLU A 180 -0.08 0.55 -10.26
N CYS A 181 0.34 1.64 -10.92
CA CYS A 181 1.71 2.11 -10.86
C CYS A 181 2.15 2.46 -9.43
N LEU A 182 1.34 3.18 -8.65
CA LEU A 182 1.69 3.52 -7.27
C LEU A 182 1.78 2.28 -6.38
N TYR A 183 0.84 1.34 -6.50
CA TYR A 183 0.87 0.08 -5.73
C TYR A 183 2.05 -0.82 -6.10
N THR A 184 2.55 -0.73 -7.33
CA THR A 184 3.69 -1.52 -7.82
C THR A 184 5.03 -0.84 -7.55
N SER A 185 5.19 0.41 -7.99
CA SER A 185 6.46 1.15 -7.99
C SER A 185 6.72 1.89 -6.68
N CYS A 186 5.67 2.26 -5.95
CA CYS A 186 5.72 3.00 -4.68
C CYS A 186 5.06 2.21 -3.55
N SER A 187 5.19 0.89 -3.58
CA SER A 187 4.50 -0.02 -2.66
C SER A 187 4.80 0.27 -1.19
N ALA A 188 6.02 0.67 -0.85
CA ALA A 188 6.39 0.97 0.53
C ALA A 188 5.62 2.19 1.07
N GLU A 189 5.65 3.30 0.34
CA GLU A 189 4.98 4.54 0.70
C GLU A 189 3.45 4.36 0.67
N MET A 190 2.95 3.63 -0.33
CA MET A 190 1.54 3.32 -0.47
C MET A 190 1.03 2.47 0.69
N ASN A 191 1.77 1.42 1.08
CA ASN A 191 1.46 0.58 2.23
C ASN A 191 1.42 1.39 3.54
N VAL A 192 2.40 2.28 3.74
CA VAL A 192 2.42 3.17 4.91
C VAL A 192 1.19 4.07 4.92
N CYS A 193 0.86 4.71 3.79
CA CYS A 193 -0.34 5.56 3.70
C CYS A 193 -1.63 4.76 3.93
N VAL A 194 -1.85 3.67 3.22
CA VAL A 194 -3.10 2.89 3.30
C VAL A 194 -3.30 2.26 4.67
N SER A 195 -2.22 1.89 5.37
CA SER A 195 -2.31 1.42 6.75
C SER A 195 -2.80 2.52 7.72
N GLN A 196 -2.64 3.80 7.38
CA GLN A 196 -3.03 4.92 8.24
C GLN A 196 -4.41 5.49 7.86
N PRO A 197 -5.39 5.51 8.78
CA PRO A 197 -6.72 6.06 8.50
C PRO A 197 -6.67 7.56 8.16
N ASP A 198 -5.77 8.31 8.80
CA ASP A 198 -5.61 9.75 8.50
C ASP A 198 -5.05 9.98 7.09
N CYS A 199 -4.14 9.12 6.59
CA CYS A 199 -3.60 9.29 5.24
C CYS A 199 -4.64 8.98 4.17
N THR A 200 -5.38 7.87 4.32
CA THR A 200 -6.48 7.52 3.40
C THR A 200 -7.64 8.52 3.48
N GLY A 201 -7.95 9.01 4.68
CA GLY A 201 -8.91 10.09 4.90
C GLY A 201 -8.48 11.40 4.24
N LEU A 202 -7.21 11.79 4.37
CA LEU A 202 -6.63 12.98 3.74
C LEU A 202 -6.67 12.88 2.22
N TRP A 203 -6.22 11.75 1.66
CA TRP A 203 -6.25 11.51 0.22
C TRP A 203 -7.69 11.61 -0.30
N GLY A 204 -8.62 10.86 0.29
CA GLY A 204 -10.02 10.91 -0.10
C GLY A 204 -10.63 12.30 0.02
N CYS A 205 -10.27 13.07 1.04
CA CYS A 205 -10.73 14.44 1.22
C CYS A 205 -10.23 15.37 0.09
N ILE A 206 -8.92 15.34 -0.20
CA ILE A 206 -8.31 16.15 -1.26
C ILE A 206 -8.87 15.78 -2.63
N ALA A 207 -9.09 14.48 -2.90
CA ALA A 207 -9.67 14.01 -4.15
C ALA A 207 -11.09 14.55 -4.41
N ASN A 208 -11.83 14.90 -3.36
CA ASN A 208 -13.17 15.48 -3.46
C ASN A 208 -13.17 17.02 -3.49
N CYS A 209 -12.03 17.67 -3.30
CA CYS A 209 -11.95 19.12 -3.37
C CYS A 209 -12.09 19.62 -4.82
N PRO A 210 -12.84 20.71 -5.06
CA PRO A 210 -12.83 21.38 -6.36
C PRO A 210 -11.40 21.79 -6.75
N GLN A 211 -11.11 21.77 -8.06
CA GLN A 211 -9.79 22.18 -8.54
C GLN A 211 -9.43 23.59 -8.05
N PHE A 212 -8.23 23.72 -7.48
CA PHE A 212 -7.67 24.96 -6.93
C PHE A 212 -8.42 25.55 -5.72
N ASP A 213 -9.31 24.79 -5.06
CA ASP A 213 -9.89 25.19 -3.78
C ASP A 213 -8.90 24.95 -2.63
N LEU A 214 -8.02 25.93 -2.40
CA LEU A 214 -7.04 25.89 -1.32
C LEU A 214 -7.67 25.88 0.08
N THR A 215 -8.91 26.37 0.22
CA THR A 215 -9.60 26.36 1.52
C THR A 215 -10.03 24.93 1.84
N CYS A 216 -10.65 24.25 0.86
CA CYS A 216 -10.98 22.83 0.99
C CYS A 216 -9.75 21.98 1.28
N GLN A 217 -8.64 22.19 0.56
CA GLN A 217 -7.41 21.44 0.80
C GLN A 217 -6.86 21.68 2.21
N GLN A 218 -6.84 22.94 2.67
CA GLN A 218 -6.39 23.27 4.02
C GLN A 218 -7.28 22.60 5.09
N ASP A 219 -8.60 22.63 4.91
CA ASP A 219 -9.55 21.97 5.81
C ASP A 219 -9.30 20.45 5.87
N CYS A 220 -8.92 19.82 4.75
CA CYS A 220 -8.53 18.41 4.73
C CYS A 220 -7.26 18.16 5.57
N TYR A 221 -6.22 18.97 5.40
CA TYR A 221 -4.99 18.86 6.19
C TYR A 221 -5.23 19.10 7.69
N ASP A 222 -6.11 20.04 8.03
CA ASP A 222 -6.49 20.33 9.42
C ASP A 222 -7.32 19.17 10.03
N THR A 223 -8.12 18.48 9.20
CA THR A 223 -8.93 17.33 9.62
C THR A 223 -8.10 16.06 9.82
N TYR A 224 -7.06 15.86 8.99
CA TYR A 224 -6.23 14.65 8.99
C TYR A 224 -4.73 14.98 9.19
N PRO A 225 -4.36 15.52 10.36
CA PRO A 225 -3.05 16.11 10.57
C PRO A 225 -1.90 15.09 10.51
N THR A 226 -2.13 13.82 10.84
CA THR A 226 -1.08 12.79 10.77
C THR A 226 -1.01 12.11 9.41
N GLY A 227 -1.96 12.36 8.51
CA GLY A 227 -1.98 11.81 7.16
C GLY A 227 -1.05 12.54 6.19
N ALA A 228 -0.61 13.75 6.53
CA ALA A 228 0.15 14.62 5.63
C ALA A 228 1.53 14.03 5.26
N GLU A 229 2.31 13.61 6.25
CA GLU A 229 3.65 13.06 6.06
C GLU A 229 3.67 11.81 5.15
N PRO A 230 2.89 10.73 5.43
CA PRO A 230 2.87 9.56 4.56
C PRO A 230 2.29 9.84 3.17
N LEU A 231 1.39 10.82 3.03
CA LEU A 231 0.87 11.23 1.73
C LEU A 231 1.91 12.01 0.91
N GLU A 232 2.69 12.88 1.56
CA GLU A 232 3.81 13.59 0.94
C GLU A 232 4.87 12.61 0.43
N ASP A 233 5.24 11.62 1.24
CA ASP A 233 6.18 10.55 0.84
C ASP A 233 5.68 9.79 -0.38
N LEU A 234 4.38 9.45 -0.41
CA LEU A 234 3.76 8.79 -1.55
C LEU A 234 3.83 9.64 -2.81
N PHE A 235 3.55 10.94 -2.73
CA PHE A 235 3.68 11.85 -3.88
C PHE A 235 5.14 12.04 -4.32
N ALA A 236 6.08 12.09 -3.37
CA ALA A 236 7.50 12.18 -3.63
C ALA A 236 8.02 10.95 -4.41
N CYS A 237 7.50 9.75 -4.12
CA CYS A 237 7.75 8.56 -4.92
C CYS A 237 7.01 8.58 -6.26
N GLY A 238 5.71 8.90 -6.24
CA GLY A 238 4.82 8.80 -7.39
C GLY A 238 5.19 9.76 -8.53
N SER A 239 5.65 10.98 -8.21
CA SER A 239 6.00 11.98 -9.23
C SER A 239 7.08 11.48 -10.21
N PRO A 240 8.25 10.98 -9.78
CA PRO A 240 9.26 10.44 -10.69
C PRO A 240 8.95 9.02 -11.19
N ALA A 241 8.23 8.18 -10.43
CA ALA A 241 8.00 6.78 -10.79
C ALA A 241 6.80 6.57 -11.71
N CYS A 242 5.73 7.36 -11.53
CA CYS A 242 4.42 7.19 -12.15
C CYS A 242 3.94 8.44 -12.90
N GLY A 243 4.77 9.49 -13.01
CA GLY A 243 4.39 10.75 -13.65
C GLY A 243 3.84 10.61 -15.07
N ASP A 244 4.35 9.68 -15.87
CA ASP A 244 3.87 9.47 -17.25
C ASP A 244 2.48 8.81 -17.30
N VAL A 245 2.06 8.11 -16.25
CA VAL A 245 0.77 7.38 -16.17
C VAL A 245 -0.28 8.21 -15.42
N CYS A 246 0.15 9.07 -14.50
CA CYS A 246 -0.73 9.83 -13.60
C CYS A 246 -1.09 11.25 -14.09
N ASN A 247 -0.54 11.72 -15.21
CA ASN A 247 -0.78 13.06 -15.76
C ASN A 247 -1.79 13.09 -16.90
#